data_AF-A0A536LE38-F1
#
_entry.id   AF-A0A536LE38-F1
#
_cell.length_a   1.000
_cell.length_b   1.000
_cell.length_c   1.000
_cell.angle_alpha   90.00
_cell.angle_beta   90.00
_cell.angle_gamma   90.00
#
_symmetry.space_group_name_H-M   'P 1'
#
loop_
_entity.id
_entity.type
_entity.pdbx_description
1 polymer ?
#
loop_
_entity_poly.entity_id
_entity_poly.type
_entity_poly.pdbx_seq_one_letter_code
_entity_poly.pdbx_strand_id
1 'polypeptide(L)'
;YTCGPTVHDYSHIGNFRTFLFEDLLRRVLLQQGYRVTQVMNLTDVEDRIIKKAAEHGQTIDEFTEQYIEAFFQDLDTLRIQRAEHYPRATQHIFEMVSLIERLTENGHTYVADGSTYFRISSFPRYGALAHLDVSGLKAGARVDVDEYGKDDPRDFVLWKARKPGEQSWETPLGTGRPGWHIECSAMSMQYLGETLDIHSGGVDLIFPHHEDEIAQSEGATGKTFARYWLHAQHLQDATGEKMSKRLRNFSTVRDLLAEGYTPRAIRYALLTGAHYRSPLAFSTERGSMSSRCDLGALAMLRHRRRFATAGTRHFEMTSIFPRRSVISSSSSKPLTHGWNREKLRLRSAPPRWRCSATRTLSSM
;
A
#
# COMPACT_ATOMS: atom_id res chain seq x y z
N TYR A 1 4.86 -5.39 2.66
CA TYR A 1 3.77 -4.82 1.85
C TYR A 1 3.95 -3.31 1.78
N THR A 2 3.60 -2.68 0.68
CA THR A 2 3.67 -1.22 0.49
C THR A 2 2.37 -0.74 -0.17
N CYS A 3 1.65 0.19 0.44
CA CYS A 3 0.41 0.73 -0.15
C CYS A 3 0.71 1.44 -1.48
N GLY A 4 0.08 0.97 -2.55
CA GLY A 4 0.29 1.50 -3.90
C GLY A 4 -0.67 2.63 -4.27
N PRO A 5 -0.71 3.00 -5.57
CA PRO A 5 -1.54 4.10 -6.04
C PRO A 5 -3.01 3.70 -6.19
N THR A 6 -3.88 4.69 -6.02
CA THR A 6 -5.23 4.67 -6.57
C THR A 6 -5.20 5.12 -8.02
N VAL A 7 -5.57 4.24 -8.94
CA VAL A 7 -5.32 4.41 -10.39
C VAL A 7 -6.44 5.17 -11.11
N HIS A 8 -6.81 6.32 -10.52
CA HIS A 8 -7.87 7.20 -11.03
C HIS A 8 -7.33 8.42 -11.81
N ASP A 9 -6.01 8.53 -11.90
CA ASP A 9 -5.25 9.65 -12.47
C ASP A 9 -3.75 9.32 -12.52
N TYR A 10 -2.95 10.20 -13.10
CA TYR A 10 -1.48 10.13 -13.00
C TYR A 10 -1.00 10.33 -11.55
N SER A 11 -0.05 9.50 -11.13
CA SER A 11 0.64 9.64 -9.86
C SER A 11 1.53 10.90 -9.87
N HIS A 12 1.50 11.66 -8.79
CA HIS A 12 2.31 12.88 -8.67
C HIS A 12 3.65 12.60 -7.99
N ILE A 13 4.58 13.56 -8.05
CA ILE A 13 5.93 13.41 -7.46
C ILE A 13 5.92 13.11 -5.97
N GLY A 14 4.88 13.52 -5.25
CA GLY A 14 4.66 13.13 -3.85
C GLY A 14 4.51 11.62 -3.67
N ASN A 15 3.76 10.93 -4.54
CA ASN A 15 3.67 9.46 -4.51
C ASN A 15 5.03 8.85 -4.83
N PHE A 16 5.72 9.34 -5.86
CA PHE A 16 7.04 8.82 -6.24
C PHE A 16 8.12 9.06 -5.18
N ARG A 17 7.98 10.08 -4.31
CA ARG A 17 8.85 10.21 -3.14
C ARG A 17 8.74 8.98 -2.22
N THR A 18 7.51 8.54 -1.94
CA THR A 18 7.24 7.33 -1.15
C THR A 18 7.77 6.09 -1.87
N PHE A 19 7.43 5.90 -3.14
CA PHE A 19 7.87 4.72 -3.91
C PHE A 19 9.40 4.66 -4.07
N LEU A 20 10.08 5.80 -4.18
CA LEU A 20 11.54 5.87 -4.19
C LEU A 20 12.17 5.51 -2.84
N PHE A 21 11.56 5.93 -1.73
CA PHE A 21 11.97 5.50 -0.40
C PHE A 21 11.85 3.98 -0.27
N GLU A 22 10.74 3.40 -0.71
CA GLU A 22 10.50 1.96 -0.68
C GLU A 22 11.49 1.19 -1.55
N ASP A 23 11.79 1.71 -2.74
CA ASP A 23 12.85 1.17 -3.61
C ASP A 23 14.23 1.23 -2.94
N LEU A 24 14.56 2.32 -2.26
CA LEU A 24 15.81 2.43 -1.51
C LEU A 24 15.86 1.42 -0.36
N LEU A 25 14.78 1.29 0.41
CA LEU A 25 14.66 0.30 1.48
C LEU A 25 14.87 -1.12 0.95
N ARG A 26 14.17 -1.48 -0.12
CA ARG A 26 14.30 -2.78 -0.80
C ARG A 26 15.75 -3.04 -1.21
N ARG A 27 16.38 -2.08 -1.88
CA ARG A 27 17.77 -2.21 -2.36
C ARG A 27 18.75 -2.40 -1.20
N VAL A 28 18.56 -1.70 -0.10
CA VAL A 28 19.38 -1.86 1.10
C VAL A 28 19.17 -3.26 1.71
N LEU A 29 17.94 -3.74 1.85
CA LEU A 29 17.68 -5.09 2.36
C LEU A 29 18.33 -6.18 1.49
N LEU A 30 18.21 -6.07 0.16
CA LEU A 30 18.88 -6.97 -0.78
C LEU A 30 20.40 -6.90 -0.65
N GLN A 31 20.97 -5.70 -0.51
CA GLN A 31 22.41 -5.51 -0.30
C GLN A 31 22.91 -6.14 1.01
N GLN A 32 22.06 -6.16 2.05
CA GLN A 32 22.35 -6.82 3.33
C GLN A 32 22.15 -8.34 3.29
N GLY A 33 21.80 -8.92 2.13
CA GLY A 33 21.66 -10.36 1.94
C GLY A 33 20.29 -10.93 2.30
N TYR A 34 19.29 -10.09 2.57
CA TYR A 34 17.92 -10.57 2.77
C TYR A 34 17.29 -11.01 1.45
N ARG A 35 16.43 -12.03 1.52
CA ARG A 35 15.45 -12.32 0.47
C ARG A 35 14.23 -11.45 0.71
N VAL A 36 13.82 -10.68 -0.29
CA VAL A 36 12.71 -9.73 -0.18
C VAL A 36 11.60 -10.14 -1.14
N THR A 37 10.40 -10.33 -0.61
CA THR A 37 9.15 -10.39 -1.39
C THR A 37 8.37 -9.12 -1.10
N GLN A 38 8.26 -8.24 -2.09
CA GLN A 38 7.47 -7.03 -2.02
C GLN A 38 6.15 -7.23 -2.76
N VAL A 39 5.08 -6.74 -2.13
CA VAL A 39 3.73 -6.69 -2.68
C VAL A 39 3.25 -5.25 -2.57
N MET A 40 2.77 -4.70 -3.68
CA MET A 40 2.23 -3.34 -3.77
C MET A 40 0.90 -3.38 -4.50
N ASN A 41 -0.21 -3.06 -3.84
CA ASN A 41 -1.50 -3.09 -4.52
C ASN A 41 -1.66 -2.00 -5.59
N LEU A 42 -2.66 -2.18 -6.44
CA LEU A 42 -3.25 -1.16 -7.28
C LEU A 42 -4.73 -1.04 -6.89
N THR A 43 -5.13 0.09 -6.30
CA THR A 43 -6.54 0.34 -6.01
C THR A 43 -7.23 0.79 -7.30
N ASP A 44 -7.90 -0.16 -7.94
CA ASP A 44 -8.60 -0.02 -9.23
C ASP A 44 -10.13 -0.01 -9.09
N VAL A 45 -10.63 0.00 -7.85
CA VAL A 45 -12.04 0.26 -7.52
C VAL A 45 -12.12 1.18 -6.31
N GLU A 46 -12.72 2.36 -6.49
CA GLU A 46 -13.06 3.29 -5.40
C GLU A 46 -14.13 4.27 -5.88
N ASP A 47 -14.68 5.09 -4.97
CA ASP A 47 -15.73 6.07 -5.28
C ASP A 47 -15.33 7.01 -6.42
N ARG A 48 -14.08 7.52 -6.44
CA ARG A 48 -13.62 8.44 -7.50
C ARG A 48 -13.40 7.74 -8.83
N ILE A 49 -12.95 6.49 -8.84
CA ILE A 49 -12.77 5.69 -10.06
C ILE A 49 -14.13 5.45 -10.71
N ILE A 50 -15.10 4.98 -9.93
CA ILE A 50 -16.46 4.71 -10.43
C ILE A 50 -17.07 5.98 -11.02
N LYS A 51 -16.95 7.12 -10.31
CA LYS A 51 -17.44 8.40 -10.80
C LYS A 51 -16.77 8.82 -12.12
N LYS A 52 -15.44 8.79 -12.18
CA LYS A 52 -14.71 9.22 -13.38
C LYS A 52 -14.93 8.28 -14.58
N ALA A 53 -14.97 6.97 -14.35
CA ALA A 53 -15.26 6.00 -15.41
C ALA A 53 -16.65 6.25 -16.02
N ALA A 54 -17.66 6.51 -15.18
CA ALA A 54 -18.99 6.89 -15.65
C ALA A 54 -19.00 8.22 -16.43
N GLU A 55 -18.28 9.25 -15.96
CA GLU A 55 -18.13 10.53 -16.67
C GLU A 55 -17.48 10.36 -18.07
N HIS A 56 -16.62 9.37 -18.25
CA HIS A 56 -15.94 9.07 -19.52
C HIS A 56 -16.68 8.03 -20.37
N GLY A 57 -17.81 7.49 -19.89
CA GLY A 57 -18.55 6.43 -20.59
C GLY A 57 -17.75 5.12 -20.74
N GLN A 58 -16.83 4.85 -19.80
CA GLN A 58 -15.94 3.68 -19.79
C GLN A 58 -16.28 2.76 -18.62
N THR A 59 -15.91 1.48 -18.73
CA THR A 59 -15.84 0.59 -17.56
C THR A 59 -14.69 1.00 -16.63
N ILE A 60 -14.73 0.58 -15.36
CA ILE A 60 -13.64 0.87 -14.42
C ILE A 60 -12.30 0.26 -14.89
N ASP A 61 -12.34 -0.92 -15.52
CA ASP A 61 -11.14 -1.59 -16.03
C ASP A 61 -10.52 -0.78 -17.17
N GLU A 62 -11.33 -0.37 -18.15
CA GLU A 62 -10.87 0.46 -19.28
C GLU A 62 -10.35 1.82 -18.80
N PHE A 63 -11.03 2.44 -17.83
CA PHE A 63 -10.65 3.74 -17.30
C PHE A 63 -9.32 3.69 -16.52
N THR A 64 -9.09 2.62 -15.75
CA THR A 64 -7.91 2.48 -14.88
C THR A 64 -6.67 2.00 -15.64
N GLU A 65 -6.83 1.23 -16.73
CA GLU A 65 -5.72 0.60 -17.45
C GLU A 65 -4.67 1.63 -17.93
N GLN A 66 -5.11 2.77 -18.48
CA GLN A 66 -4.20 3.84 -18.90
C GLN A 66 -3.35 4.39 -17.74
N TYR A 67 -3.90 4.47 -16.54
CA TYR A 67 -3.20 4.99 -15.37
C TYR A 67 -2.29 3.94 -14.73
N ILE A 68 -2.67 2.67 -14.83
CA ILE A 68 -1.81 1.53 -14.46
C ILE A 68 -0.58 1.49 -15.38
N GLU A 69 -0.78 1.60 -16.69
CA GLU A 69 0.32 1.64 -17.66
C GLU A 69 1.22 2.85 -17.39
N ALA A 70 0.62 4.02 -17.19
CA ALA A 70 1.33 5.25 -16.89
C ALA A 70 2.17 5.16 -15.60
N PHE A 71 1.61 4.58 -14.53
CA PHE A 71 2.30 4.36 -13.27
C PHE A 71 3.56 3.50 -13.48
N PHE A 72 3.43 2.42 -14.25
CA PHE A 72 4.53 1.52 -14.55
C PHE A 72 5.61 2.16 -15.42
N GLN A 73 5.23 2.95 -16.43
CA GLN A 73 6.18 3.75 -17.22
C GLN A 73 6.97 4.74 -16.34
N ASP A 74 6.33 5.35 -15.35
CA ASP A 74 7.00 6.28 -14.43
C ASP A 74 7.94 5.55 -13.45
N LEU A 75 7.57 4.36 -12.97
CA LEU A 75 8.48 3.52 -12.18
C LEU A 75 9.77 3.21 -12.97
N ASP A 76 9.63 2.82 -14.24
CA ASP A 76 10.76 2.48 -15.10
C ASP A 76 11.62 3.72 -15.40
N THR A 77 10.98 4.84 -15.68
CA THR A 77 11.61 6.15 -15.88
C THR A 77 12.49 6.52 -14.70
N LEU A 78 11.99 6.37 -13.47
CA LEU A 78 12.71 6.62 -12.23
C LEU A 78 13.57 5.44 -11.76
N ARG A 79 13.67 4.36 -12.54
CA ARG A 79 14.45 3.15 -12.23
C ARG A 79 14.11 2.55 -10.86
N ILE A 80 12.83 2.60 -10.48
CA ILE A 80 12.30 1.90 -9.32
C ILE A 80 12.23 0.41 -9.67
N GLN A 81 12.74 -0.46 -8.80
CA GLN A 81 12.58 -1.91 -8.99
C GLN A 81 11.12 -2.28 -8.86
N ARG A 82 10.63 -3.09 -9.81
CA ARG A 82 9.28 -3.66 -9.73
C ARG A 82 9.18 -4.59 -8.52
N ALA A 83 8.08 -4.49 -7.79
CA ALA A 83 7.69 -5.46 -6.77
C ALA A 83 7.39 -6.82 -7.43
N GLU A 84 7.45 -7.90 -6.65
CA GLU A 84 7.11 -9.25 -7.10
C GLU A 84 5.63 -9.36 -7.49
N HIS A 85 4.76 -8.63 -6.79
CA HIS A 85 3.31 -8.69 -7.01
C HIS A 85 2.68 -7.30 -6.98
N TYR A 86 1.77 -7.07 -7.93
CA TYR A 86 0.91 -5.88 -8.02
C TYR A 86 -0.58 -6.26 -8.03
N PRO A 87 -1.14 -6.74 -6.91
CA PRO A 87 -2.52 -7.18 -6.90
C PRO A 87 -3.48 -6.01 -7.13
N ARG A 88 -4.48 -6.24 -8.00
CA ARG A 88 -5.60 -5.31 -8.23
C ARG A 88 -6.72 -5.61 -7.23
N ALA A 89 -7.35 -4.58 -6.66
CA ALA A 89 -8.43 -4.75 -5.71
C ALA A 89 -9.63 -5.51 -6.32
N THR A 90 -9.99 -5.21 -7.57
CA THR A 90 -11.06 -5.91 -8.31
C THR A 90 -10.83 -7.42 -8.46
N GLN A 91 -9.59 -7.89 -8.34
CA GLN A 91 -9.21 -9.30 -8.48
C GLN A 91 -9.21 -10.07 -7.15
N HIS A 92 -9.44 -9.41 -6.02
CA HIS A 92 -9.34 -10.00 -4.67
C HIS A 92 -10.63 -9.83 -3.85
N ILE A 93 -11.76 -9.67 -4.53
CA ILE A 93 -13.07 -9.45 -3.89
C ILE A 93 -13.44 -10.58 -2.93
N PHE A 94 -13.16 -11.84 -3.30
CA PHE A 94 -13.51 -12.98 -2.47
C PHE A 94 -12.62 -13.12 -1.23
N GLU A 95 -11.34 -12.75 -1.33
CA GLU A 95 -10.44 -12.64 -0.18
C GLU A 95 -10.92 -11.56 0.80
N MET A 96 -11.39 -10.42 0.28
CA MET A 96 -12.00 -9.37 1.11
C MET A 96 -13.28 -9.86 1.80
N VAL A 97 -14.16 -10.53 1.07
CA VAL A 97 -15.38 -11.13 1.63
C VAL A 97 -15.05 -12.12 2.75
N SER A 98 -14.10 -13.04 2.51
CA SER A 98 -13.68 -14.03 3.51
C SER A 98 -13.10 -13.37 4.77
N LEU A 99 -12.36 -12.27 4.62
CA LEU A 99 -11.86 -11.51 5.75
C LEU A 99 -13.00 -10.86 6.56
N ILE A 100 -14.02 -10.32 5.89
CA ILE A 100 -15.20 -9.74 6.54
C ILE A 100 -16.03 -10.80 7.26
N GLU A 101 -16.16 -12.00 6.70
CA GLU A 101 -16.81 -13.14 7.35
C GLU A 101 -16.09 -13.51 8.66
N ARG A 102 -14.76 -13.63 8.64
CA ARG A 102 -13.95 -13.86 9.86
C ARG A 102 -14.14 -12.75 10.90
N LEU A 103 -14.16 -11.50 10.47
CA LEU A 103 -14.43 -10.37 11.37
C LEU A 103 -15.83 -10.45 12.00
N THR A 104 -16.81 -10.91 11.23
CA THR A 104 -18.19 -11.08 11.68
C THR A 104 -18.28 -12.21 12.71
N GLU A 105 -17.65 -13.35 12.45
CA GLU A 105 -17.55 -14.48 13.39
C GLU A 105 -16.90 -14.07 14.72
N ASN A 106 -15.89 -13.19 14.65
CA ASN A 106 -15.20 -12.65 15.82
C ASN A 106 -15.95 -11.49 16.53
N GLY A 107 -17.13 -11.10 16.04
CA GLY A 107 -17.97 -10.07 16.67
C GLY A 107 -17.53 -8.62 16.40
N HIS A 108 -16.68 -8.39 15.39
CA HIS A 108 -16.16 -7.07 15.05
C HIS A 108 -17.03 -6.27 14.08
N THR A 109 -18.10 -6.85 13.55
CA THR A 109 -18.93 -6.20 12.51
C THR A 109 -20.39 -6.01 12.94
N TYR A 110 -21.08 -5.19 12.15
CA TYR A 110 -22.54 -5.12 12.11
C TYR A 110 -23.03 -4.66 10.74
N VAL A 111 -24.31 -4.92 10.45
CA VAL A 111 -24.96 -4.50 9.21
C VAL A 111 -25.89 -3.31 9.50
N ALA A 112 -25.83 -2.29 8.65
CA ALA A 112 -26.76 -1.17 8.65
C ALA A 112 -26.95 -0.66 7.22
N ASP A 113 -28.18 -0.32 6.82
CA ASP A 113 -28.52 0.16 5.46
C ASP A 113 -27.96 -0.73 4.34
N GLY A 114 -27.94 -2.06 4.57
CA GLY A 114 -27.40 -3.06 3.63
C GLY A 114 -25.87 -3.09 3.52
N SER A 115 -25.15 -2.22 4.21
CA SER A 115 -23.69 -2.18 4.25
C SER A 115 -23.16 -2.87 5.52
N THR A 116 -21.97 -3.45 5.45
CA THR A 116 -21.28 -4.06 6.60
C THR A 116 -20.20 -3.12 7.09
N TYR A 117 -20.21 -2.81 8.39
CA TYR A 117 -19.28 -1.89 9.05
C TYR A 117 -18.41 -2.62 10.07
N PHE A 118 -17.20 -2.11 10.29
CA PHE A 118 -16.36 -2.47 11.42
C PHE A 118 -16.77 -1.64 12.65
N ARG A 119 -16.99 -2.33 13.78
CA ARG A 119 -17.31 -1.71 15.07
C ARG A 119 -16.01 -1.39 15.81
N ILE A 120 -15.55 -0.15 15.80
CA ILE A 120 -14.31 0.26 16.47
C ILE A 120 -14.32 -0.13 17.95
N SER A 121 -15.45 0.07 18.64
CA SER A 121 -15.58 -0.24 20.08
C SER A 121 -15.38 -1.73 20.42
N SER A 122 -15.44 -2.63 19.43
CA SER A 122 -15.13 -4.05 19.61
C SER A 122 -13.63 -4.37 19.59
N PHE A 123 -12.77 -3.41 19.23
CA PHE A 123 -11.32 -3.59 19.12
C PHE A 123 -10.59 -2.64 20.09
N PRO A 124 -10.28 -3.08 21.33
CA PRO A 124 -9.78 -2.19 22.39
C PRO A 124 -8.47 -1.46 22.10
N ARG A 125 -7.68 -1.92 21.12
CA ARG A 125 -6.38 -1.34 20.76
C ARG A 125 -6.45 -0.34 19.60
N TYR A 126 -7.66 -0.02 19.11
CA TYR A 126 -7.84 0.92 18.01
C TYR A 126 -7.24 2.29 18.34
N GLY A 127 -6.54 2.89 17.38
CA GLY A 127 -5.86 4.18 17.54
C GLY A 127 -4.40 4.08 18.00
N ALA A 128 -3.87 2.87 18.19
CA ALA A 128 -2.52 2.66 18.71
C ALA A 128 -1.42 3.13 17.74
N LEU A 129 -1.61 3.01 16.43
CA LEU A 129 -0.62 3.45 15.44
C LEU A 129 -0.64 4.99 15.29
N ALA A 130 -1.83 5.57 15.26
CA ALA A 130 -2.05 7.00 15.07
C ALA A 130 -1.96 7.83 16.37
N HIS A 131 -1.78 7.16 17.52
CA HIS A 131 -1.79 7.72 18.87
C HIS A 131 -3.06 8.52 19.19
N LEU A 132 -4.23 7.93 18.89
CA LEU A 132 -5.52 8.55 19.12
C LEU A 132 -6.05 8.26 20.52
N ASP A 133 -6.67 9.26 21.13
CA ASP A 133 -7.53 9.04 22.29
C ASP A 133 -8.95 8.70 21.82
N VAL A 134 -9.28 7.42 21.91
CA VAL A 134 -10.56 6.87 21.46
C VAL A 134 -11.61 6.82 22.59
N SER A 135 -11.29 7.29 23.79
CA SER A 135 -12.19 7.24 24.96
C SER A 135 -13.45 8.10 24.80
N GLY A 136 -13.40 9.14 23.95
CA GLY A 136 -14.52 10.02 23.63
C GLY A 136 -15.37 9.59 22.43
N LEU A 137 -15.11 8.42 21.84
CA LEU A 137 -15.83 7.93 20.68
C LEU A 137 -17.33 7.79 20.96
N LYS A 138 -18.14 8.52 20.19
CA LYS A 138 -19.60 8.35 20.22
C LYS A 138 -19.94 7.01 19.59
N ALA A 139 -20.44 6.07 20.40
CA ALA A 139 -20.93 4.79 19.93
C ALA A 139 -21.96 4.97 18.80
N GLY A 140 -21.72 4.35 17.64
CA GLY A 140 -22.61 4.38 16.49
C GLY A 140 -22.43 5.56 15.52
N ALA A 141 -21.41 6.41 15.70
CA ALA A 141 -21.04 7.37 14.66
C ALA A 141 -20.36 6.62 13.49
N ARG A 142 -20.98 6.67 12.30
CA ARG A 142 -20.55 5.94 11.10
C ARG A 142 -20.15 6.86 9.96
N VAL A 143 -19.30 6.37 9.07
CA VAL A 143 -18.89 7.08 7.85
C VAL A 143 -18.85 6.14 6.65
N ASP A 144 -19.54 6.52 5.57
CA ASP A 144 -19.54 5.79 4.30
C ASP A 144 -18.44 6.28 3.34
N VAL A 145 -17.78 7.38 3.71
CA VAL A 145 -16.67 7.98 2.98
C VAL A 145 -15.37 7.41 3.54
N ASP A 146 -14.49 6.95 2.65
CA ASP A 146 -13.25 6.29 3.04
C ASP A 146 -12.17 7.28 3.58
N GLU A 147 -12.43 8.59 3.52
CA GLU A 147 -11.57 9.64 4.07
C GLU A 147 -12.25 10.34 5.26
N TYR A 148 -11.66 10.25 6.45
CA TYR A 148 -12.09 10.98 7.65
C TYR A 148 -10.90 11.39 8.53
N GLY A 149 -11.11 12.43 9.35
CA GLY A 149 -10.07 13.06 10.15
C GLY A 149 -9.91 12.43 11.54
N LYS A 150 -8.72 12.64 12.14
CA LYS A 150 -8.39 12.17 13.50
C LYS A 150 -9.32 12.68 14.59
N ASP A 151 -9.93 13.85 14.38
CA ASP A 151 -10.79 14.53 15.36
C ASP A 151 -12.18 13.90 15.48
N ASP A 152 -12.53 12.96 14.59
CA ASP A 152 -13.84 12.31 14.56
C ASP A 152 -13.72 10.86 14.05
N PRO A 153 -13.11 9.95 14.84
CA PRO A 153 -13.02 8.55 14.46
C PRO A 153 -14.42 7.91 14.46
N ARG A 154 -14.72 7.07 13.46
CA ARG A 154 -16.07 6.54 13.22
C ARG A 154 -16.00 5.10 12.74
N ASP A 155 -17.03 4.33 13.06
CA ASP A 155 -17.20 2.99 12.50
C ASP A 155 -17.15 3.09 10.96
N PHE A 156 -16.23 2.34 10.36
CA PHE A 156 -15.89 2.44 8.94
C PHE A 156 -16.47 1.26 8.16
N VAL A 157 -16.78 1.49 6.90
CA VAL A 157 -17.41 0.49 6.04
C VAL A 157 -16.40 -0.54 5.54
N LEU A 158 -16.78 -1.81 5.62
CA LEU A 158 -16.05 -2.96 5.08
C LEU A 158 -16.62 -3.37 3.71
N TRP A 159 -17.95 -3.38 3.61
CA TRP A 159 -18.68 -3.70 2.40
C TRP A 159 -19.82 -2.71 2.18
N LYS A 160 -19.75 -1.94 1.11
CA LYS A 160 -20.74 -0.93 0.72
C LYS A 160 -21.85 -1.58 -0.09
N ALA A 161 -23.10 -1.37 0.32
CA ALA A 161 -24.27 -1.79 -0.44
C ALA A 161 -24.26 -1.16 -1.84
N ARG A 162 -24.73 -1.91 -2.85
CA ARG A 162 -24.82 -1.42 -4.22
C ARG A 162 -25.71 -0.18 -4.32
N LYS A 163 -25.21 0.85 -4.99
CA LYS A 163 -26.02 1.95 -5.51
C LYS A 163 -26.36 1.73 -6.99
N PRO A 164 -27.52 2.19 -7.49
CA PRO A 164 -27.89 2.04 -8.89
C PRO A 164 -26.82 2.60 -9.83
N GLY A 165 -26.43 1.82 -10.84
CA GLY A 165 -25.42 2.22 -11.82
C GLY A 165 -23.96 2.11 -11.39
N GLU A 166 -23.67 1.75 -10.13
CA GLU A 166 -22.29 1.51 -9.69
C GLU A 166 -21.84 0.06 -10.00
N GLN A 167 -20.54 -0.09 -10.24
CA GLN A 167 -19.87 -1.39 -10.27
C GLN A 167 -20.12 -2.11 -8.93
N SER A 168 -20.49 -3.39 -9.01
CA SER A 168 -20.74 -4.22 -7.83
C SER A 168 -20.48 -5.70 -8.12
N TRP A 169 -20.31 -6.47 -7.05
CA TRP A 169 -20.07 -7.91 -7.07
C TRP A 169 -21.15 -8.60 -6.24
N GLU A 170 -21.64 -9.74 -6.75
CA GLU A 170 -22.52 -10.63 -6.01
C GLU A 170 -21.70 -11.53 -5.10
N THR A 171 -21.98 -11.46 -3.79
CA THR A 171 -21.22 -12.18 -2.76
C THR A 171 -22.17 -12.69 -1.66
N PRO A 172 -21.72 -13.60 -0.77
CA PRO A 172 -22.46 -14.00 0.42
C PRO A 172 -22.86 -12.84 1.35
N LEU A 173 -22.12 -11.72 1.34
CA LEU A 173 -22.44 -10.51 2.11
C LEU A 173 -23.54 -9.66 1.44
N GLY A 174 -24.01 -10.06 0.26
CA GLY A 174 -24.92 -9.30 -0.59
C GLY A 174 -24.20 -8.58 -1.73
N THR A 175 -24.99 -8.02 -2.65
CA THR A 175 -24.47 -7.29 -3.82
C THR A 175 -23.93 -5.93 -3.39
N GLY A 176 -22.65 -5.69 -3.63
CA GLY A 176 -21.99 -4.47 -3.18
C GLY A 176 -20.56 -4.35 -3.68
N ARG A 177 -19.74 -3.60 -2.96
CA ARG A 177 -18.33 -3.38 -3.27
C ARG A 177 -17.51 -3.19 -1.99
N PRO A 178 -16.18 -3.42 -2.01
CA PRO A 178 -15.37 -3.24 -0.81
C PRO A 178 -15.30 -1.77 -0.38
N GLY A 179 -15.09 -1.55 0.92
CA GLY A 179 -14.55 -0.29 1.44
C GLY A 179 -13.04 -0.22 1.20
N TRP A 180 -12.45 0.98 1.15
CA TRP A 180 -11.05 1.15 0.74
C TRP A 180 -10.05 0.36 1.61
N HIS A 181 -10.27 0.33 2.93
CA HIS A 181 -9.31 -0.21 3.88
C HIS A 181 -9.21 -1.75 3.84
N ILE A 182 -10.32 -2.46 3.55
CA ILE A 182 -10.33 -3.94 3.56
C ILE A 182 -9.49 -4.55 2.43
N GLU A 183 -9.27 -3.78 1.37
CA GLU A 183 -8.48 -4.16 0.22
C GLU A 183 -7.06 -4.55 0.62
N CYS A 184 -6.35 -3.66 1.32
CA CYS A 184 -4.94 -3.84 1.67
C CYS A 184 -4.75 -4.95 2.70
N SER A 185 -5.65 -5.07 3.69
CA SER A 185 -5.66 -6.18 4.64
C SER A 185 -5.76 -7.53 3.93
N ALA A 186 -6.76 -7.70 3.06
CA ALA A 186 -6.99 -8.97 2.36
C ALA A 186 -5.86 -9.30 1.37
N MET A 187 -5.48 -8.34 0.52
CA MET A 187 -4.42 -8.54 -0.47
C MET A 187 -3.08 -8.81 0.20
N SER A 188 -2.67 -8.03 1.20
CA SER A 188 -1.37 -8.24 1.85
C SER A 188 -1.25 -9.63 2.47
N MET A 189 -2.29 -10.10 3.18
CA MET A 189 -2.30 -11.40 3.83
C MET A 189 -2.32 -12.57 2.83
N GLN A 190 -2.98 -12.40 1.68
CA GLN A 190 -3.01 -13.42 0.63
C GLN A 190 -1.62 -13.76 0.09
N TYR A 191 -0.74 -12.77 -0.06
CA TYR A 191 0.61 -12.97 -0.61
C TYR A 191 1.70 -13.17 0.45
N LEU A 192 1.55 -12.58 1.64
CA LEU A 192 2.62 -12.50 2.64
C LEU A 192 2.29 -13.22 3.96
N GLY A 193 1.05 -13.70 4.12
CA GLY A 193 0.55 -14.31 5.34
C GLY A 193 0.02 -13.30 6.36
N GLU A 194 -0.52 -13.81 7.46
CA GLU A 194 -1.26 -13.02 8.47
C GLU A 194 -0.39 -12.08 9.32
N THR A 195 0.94 -12.18 9.22
CA THR A 195 1.88 -11.25 9.88
C THR A 195 2.97 -10.85 8.90
N LEU A 196 3.04 -9.55 8.63
CA LEU A 196 4.02 -8.91 7.77
C LEU A 196 5.27 -8.53 8.56
N ASP A 197 6.45 -8.61 7.94
CA ASP A 197 7.65 -8.01 8.50
C ASP A 197 7.57 -6.48 8.45
N ILE A 198 7.33 -5.92 7.26
CA ILE A 198 7.29 -4.47 7.02
C ILE A 198 6.01 -4.12 6.26
N HIS A 199 5.30 -3.09 6.76
CA HIS A 199 4.23 -2.42 6.05
C HIS A 199 4.56 -0.92 5.90
N SER A 200 4.50 -0.38 4.67
CA SER A 200 4.86 1.02 4.40
C SER A 200 3.86 1.77 3.55
N GLY A 201 3.92 3.10 3.63
CA GLY A 201 3.11 4.01 2.83
C GLY A 201 3.42 5.49 3.11
N GLY A 202 2.59 6.39 2.59
CA GLY A 202 2.65 7.81 2.93
C GLY A 202 2.21 8.08 4.37
N VAL A 203 2.68 9.16 4.99
CA VAL A 203 2.29 9.55 6.36
C VAL A 203 0.78 9.82 6.50
N ASP A 204 0.12 10.22 5.43
CA ASP A 204 -1.34 10.36 5.38
C ASP A 204 -2.08 9.03 5.52
N LEU A 205 -1.43 7.91 5.23
CA LEU A 205 -2.03 6.60 5.41
C LEU A 205 -1.95 6.10 6.85
N ILE A 206 -1.24 6.79 7.78
CA ILE A 206 -1.26 6.42 9.21
C ILE A 206 -2.70 6.34 9.72
N PHE A 207 -3.54 7.29 9.34
CA PHE A 207 -4.94 7.33 9.74
C PHE A 207 -5.80 7.96 8.64
N PRO A 208 -6.97 7.37 8.33
CA PRO A 208 -7.51 6.15 8.94
C PRO A 208 -6.87 4.86 8.40
N HIS A 209 -6.33 4.88 7.18
CA HIS A 209 -6.04 3.67 6.40
C HIS A 209 -5.29 2.55 7.14
N HIS A 210 -4.07 2.79 7.62
CA HIS A 210 -3.25 1.77 8.28
C HIS A 210 -3.76 1.39 9.68
N GLU A 211 -4.46 2.30 10.37
CA GLU A 211 -5.11 1.99 11.64
C GLU A 211 -6.27 1.00 11.42
N ASP A 212 -7.06 1.24 10.37
CA ASP A 212 -8.18 0.39 9.99
C ASP A 212 -7.68 -0.98 9.52
N GLU A 213 -6.56 -1.04 8.78
CA GLU A 213 -5.92 -2.30 8.39
C GLU A 213 -5.44 -3.13 9.59
N ILE A 214 -4.89 -2.49 10.62
CA ILE A 214 -4.54 -3.17 11.88
C ILE A 214 -5.81 -3.74 12.51
N ALA A 215 -6.86 -2.94 12.64
CA ALA A 215 -8.10 -3.37 13.29
C ALA A 215 -8.75 -4.56 12.56
N GLN A 216 -8.76 -4.53 11.22
CA GLN A 216 -9.28 -5.61 10.38
C GLN A 216 -8.41 -6.86 10.46
N SER A 217 -7.09 -6.73 10.31
CA SER A 217 -6.20 -7.88 10.24
C SER A 217 -6.00 -8.53 11.60
N GLU A 218 -5.77 -7.74 12.65
CA GLU A 218 -5.63 -8.26 14.02
C GLU A 218 -6.99 -8.73 14.57
N GLY A 219 -8.09 -8.05 14.25
CA GLY A 219 -9.44 -8.49 14.63
C GLY A 219 -9.86 -9.81 13.98
N ALA A 220 -9.43 -10.08 12.75
CA ALA A 220 -9.75 -11.33 12.07
C ALA A 220 -8.83 -12.51 12.45
N THR A 221 -7.60 -12.23 12.86
CA THR A 221 -6.56 -13.27 13.03
C THR A 221 -6.09 -13.45 14.47
N GLY A 222 -6.29 -12.46 15.34
CA GLY A 222 -5.71 -12.40 16.68
C GLY A 222 -4.18 -12.28 16.71
N LYS A 223 -3.53 -12.05 15.56
CA LYS A 223 -2.08 -11.94 15.42
C LYS A 223 -1.68 -10.50 15.16
N THR A 224 -0.43 -10.15 15.48
CA THR A 224 0.14 -8.86 15.08
C THR A 224 0.17 -8.75 13.56
N PHE A 225 -0.41 -7.70 13.00
CA PHE A 225 -0.52 -7.56 11.54
C PHE A 225 0.83 -7.23 10.89
N ALA A 226 1.56 -6.23 11.38
CA ALA A 226 2.88 -5.87 10.88
C ALA A 226 3.85 -5.57 12.02
N ARG A 227 5.09 -6.07 11.91
CA ARG A 227 6.13 -5.85 12.93
C ARG A 227 6.73 -4.45 12.86
N TYR A 228 6.85 -3.90 11.66
CA TYR A 228 7.39 -2.57 11.41
C TYR A 228 6.49 -1.78 10.48
N TRP A 229 6.10 -0.59 10.92
CA TRP A 229 5.39 0.40 10.13
C TRP A 229 6.34 1.51 9.70
N LEU A 230 6.43 1.79 8.41
CA LEU A 230 7.34 2.81 7.86
C LEU A 230 6.58 3.81 7.00
N HIS A 231 6.57 5.07 7.42
CA HIS A 231 5.82 6.12 6.74
C HIS A 231 6.71 7.22 6.16
N ALA A 232 6.55 7.50 4.87
CA ALA A 232 7.24 8.58 4.18
C ALA A 232 6.48 9.91 4.35
N GLN A 233 7.22 10.96 4.68
CA GLN A 233 6.69 12.32 4.84
C GLN A 233 6.32 12.97 3.50
N HIS A 234 5.42 13.95 3.58
CA HIS A 234 4.93 14.68 2.42
C HIS A 234 5.99 15.51 1.70
N LEU A 235 5.77 15.72 0.40
CA LEU A 235 6.32 16.87 -0.29
C LEU A 235 5.52 18.12 0.10
N GLN A 236 6.25 19.20 0.37
CA GLN A 236 5.70 20.52 0.60
C GLN A 236 6.11 21.42 -0.56
N ASP A 237 5.30 22.42 -0.87
CA ASP A 237 5.72 23.49 -1.76
C ASP A 237 6.68 24.48 -1.06
N ALA A 238 7.04 25.56 -1.75
CA ALA A 238 7.95 26.58 -1.24
C ALA A 238 7.40 27.38 -0.04
N THR A 239 6.09 27.39 0.17
CA THR A 239 5.45 28.07 1.33
C THR A 239 5.29 27.14 2.52
N GLY A 240 5.62 25.85 2.36
CA GLY A 240 5.49 24.82 3.39
C GLY A 240 4.14 24.11 3.39
N GLU A 241 3.25 24.44 2.44
CA GLU A 241 1.96 23.78 2.30
C GLU A 241 2.11 22.40 1.65
N LYS A 242 1.23 21.47 2.00
CA LYS A 242 1.21 20.12 1.39
C LYS A 242 0.87 20.25 -0.09
N MET A 243 1.69 19.68 -0.96
CA MET A 243 1.35 19.56 -2.38
C MET A 243 0.14 18.64 -2.53
N SER A 244 -0.93 19.11 -3.18
CA SER A 244 -2.16 18.31 -3.36
C SER A 244 -2.89 18.67 -4.65
N LYS A 245 -3.69 17.72 -5.15
CA LYS A 245 -4.54 17.94 -6.34
C LYS A 245 -5.51 19.12 -6.15
N ARG A 246 -6.03 19.29 -4.93
CA ARG A 246 -6.96 20.38 -4.58
C ARG A 246 -6.34 21.76 -4.70
N LEU A 247 -5.05 21.89 -4.38
CA LEU A 247 -4.30 23.14 -4.45
C LEU A 247 -3.68 23.39 -5.83
N ARG A 248 -3.82 22.44 -6.78
CA ARG A 248 -3.24 22.47 -8.13
C ARG A 248 -1.73 22.78 -8.15
N ASN A 249 -1.04 22.55 -7.05
CA ASN A 249 0.39 22.77 -6.85
C ASN A 249 1.16 21.45 -6.93
N PHE A 250 0.72 20.49 -7.74
CA PHE A 250 1.40 19.20 -7.90
C PHE A 250 1.97 19.04 -9.32
N SER A 251 3.13 18.40 -9.42
CA SER A 251 3.73 18.00 -10.69
C SER A 251 3.72 16.48 -10.80
N THR A 252 3.55 15.95 -12.00
CA THR A 252 3.83 14.54 -12.31
C THR A 252 5.29 14.37 -12.72
N VAL A 253 5.76 13.13 -12.84
CA VAL A 253 7.08 12.86 -13.43
C VAL A 253 7.16 13.41 -14.85
N ARG A 254 6.08 13.25 -15.64
CA ARG A 254 5.97 13.73 -17.02
C ARG A 254 6.10 15.24 -17.14
N ASP A 255 5.47 16.00 -16.25
CA ASP A 255 5.58 17.47 -16.23
C ASP A 255 7.04 17.90 -16.03
N LEU A 256 7.74 17.28 -15.08
CA LEU A 256 9.16 17.58 -14.85
C LEU A 256 10.05 17.19 -16.03
N LEU A 257 9.75 16.10 -16.73
CA LEU A 257 10.48 15.74 -17.94
C LEU A 257 10.24 16.76 -19.06
N ALA A 258 9.00 17.23 -19.22
CA ALA A 258 8.64 18.25 -20.20
C ALA A 258 9.31 19.61 -19.90
N GLU A 259 9.53 19.92 -18.62
CA GLU A 259 10.31 21.08 -18.17
C GLU A 259 11.83 20.93 -18.38
N GLY A 260 12.31 19.76 -18.81
CA GLY A 260 13.71 19.50 -19.13
C GLY A 260 14.53 18.84 -18.01
N TYR A 261 13.90 18.43 -16.90
CA TYR A 261 14.59 17.67 -15.87
C TYR A 261 14.88 16.24 -16.32
N THR A 262 16.04 15.70 -15.96
CA THR A 262 16.36 14.29 -16.26
C THR A 262 15.76 13.35 -15.20
N PRO A 263 15.39 12.10 -15.54
CA PRO A 263 14.87 11.15 -14.55
C PRO A 263 15.81 10.92 -13.36
N ARG A 264 17.12 10.90 -13.62
CA ARG A 264 18.16 10.75 -12.58
C ARG A 264 18.17 11.93 -11.61
N ALA A 265 17.97 13.14 -12.14
CA ALA A 265 17.94 14.38 -11.40
C ALA A 265 16.72 14.43 -10.47
N ILE A 266 15.53 14.09 -10.98
CA ILE A 266 14.30 13.94 -10.20
C ILE A 266 14.50 12.94 -9.07
N ARG A 267 14.96 11.73 -9.40
CA ARG A 267 15.23 10.67 -8.42
C ARG A 267 16.20 11.11 -7.33
N TYR A 268 17.31 11.75 -7.70
CA TYR A 268 18.31 12.21 -6.75
C TYR A 268 17.72 13.24 -5.80
N ALA A 269 17.02 14.25 -6.34
CA ALA A 269 16.40 15.30 -5.53
C ALA A 269 15.40 14.76 -4.50
N LEU A 270 14.53 13.82 -4.90
CA LEU A 270 13.54 13.21 -4.01
C LEU A 270 14.15 12.34 -2.90
N LEU A 271 15.27 11.65 -3.20
CA LEU A 271 15.95 10.77 -2.24
C LEU A 271 16.89 11.51 -1.29
N THR A 272 17.61 12.52 -1.77
CA THR A 272 18.65 13.19 -0.98
C THR A 272 18.23 14.54 -0.44
N GLY A 273 17.08 15.06 -0.87
CA GLY A 273 16.60 16.38 -0.45
C GLY A 273 16.29 16.46 1.04
N ALA A 274 15.83 15.36 1.64
CA ALA A 274 15.60 15.19 3.07
C ALA A 274 15.52 13.70 3.40
N HIS A 275 15.69 13.35 4.67
CA HIS A 275 15.38 12.00 5.16
C HIS A 275 13.90 11.65 4.88
N TYR A 276 13.57 10.39 4.60
CA TYR A 276 12.21 9.99 4.18
C TYR A 276 11.14 10.33 5.23
N ARG A 277 11.52 10.40 6.53
CA ARG A 277 10.64 10.81 7.65
C ARG A 277 10.59 12.32 7.90
N SER A 278 11.22 13.13 7.07
CA SER A 278 11.21 14.59 7.17
C SER A 278 10.42 15.17 5.99
N PRO A 279 9.61 16.22 6.18
CA PRO A 279 9.03 16.94 5.05
C PRO A 279 10.12 17.41 4.09
N LEU A 280 9.82 17.42 2.79
CA LEU A 280 10.74 17.92 1.77
C LEU A 280 10.04 19.04 1.01
N ALA A 281 10.54 20.26 1.20
CA ALA A 281 10.18 21.39 0.38
C ALA A 281 10.70 21.16 -1.05
N PHE A 282 9.79 21.23 -2.01
CA PHE A 282 10.06 21.02 -3.43
C PHE A 282 9.54 22.20 -4.22
N SER A 283 10.42 22.78 -5.03
CA SER A 283 10.10 23.87 -5.94
C SER A 283 10.66 23.54 -7.32
N THR A 284 9.86 23.79 -8.35
CA THR A 284 10.27 23.68 -9.75
C THR A 284 10.97 24.95 -10.25
N GLU A 285 11.15 25.97 -9.40
CA GLU A 285 11.96 27.14 -9.75
C GLU A 285 13.37 26.68 -10.13
N ARG A 286 13.75 27.00 -11.38
CA ARG A 286 14.94 26.50 -12.07
C ARG A 286 16.23 26.59 -11.25
N GLY A 287 16.35 27.56 -10.34
CA GLY A 287 17.51 27.72 -9.46
C GLY A 287 17.60 26.70 -8.31
N SER A 288 16.48 26.25 -7.74
CA SER A 288 16.49 25.38 -6.56
C SER A 288 16.74 23.91 -6.91
N MET A 289 16.18 23.46 -8.03
CA MET A 289 16.31 22.09 -8.49
C MET A 289 17.58 21.88 -9.34
N SER A 290 17.91 22.79 -10.27
CA SER A 290 19.16 22.66 -11.07
C SER A 290 20.39 22.54 -10.18
N SER A 291 20.48 23.36 -9.12
CA SER A 291 21.56 23.29 -8.14
C SER A 291 21.71 21.91 -7.48
N ARG A 292 20.59 21.26 -7.10
CA ARG A 292 20.60 19.92 -6.49
C ARG A 292 20.86 18.81 -7.52
N CYS A 293 20.44 19.02 -8.76
CA CYS A 293 20.65 18.10 -9.88
C CYS A 293 22.12 18.09 -10.35
N ASP A 294 22.74 19.28 -10.42
CA ASP A 294 24.16 19.47 -10.72
C ASP A 294 25.04 18.94 -9.57
N LEU A 295 24.63 19.16 -8.31
CA LEU A 295 25.29 18.59 -7.14
C LEU A 295 25.18 17.06 -7.09
N GLY A 296 24.07 16.46 -7.55
CA GLY A 296 23.95 15.01 -7.64
C GLY A 296 24.88 14.38 -8.66
N ALA A 297 25.05 15.03 -9.81
CA ALA A 297 26.06 14.63 -10.80
C ALA A 297 27.49 14.73 -10.22
N LEU A 298 27.81 15.83 -9.52
CA LEU A 298 29.11 16.06 -8.86
C LEU A 298 29.37 15.10 -7.68
N ALA A 299 28.37 14.82 -6.84
CA ALA A 299 28.47 13.90 -5.71
C ALA A 299 28.71 12.47 -6.17
N MET A 300 28.04 12.02 -7.25
CA MET A 300 28.28 10.70 -7.84
C MET A 300 29.66 10.59 -8.51
N LEU A 301 30.16 11.65 -9.15
CA LEU A 301 31.54 11.71 -9.67
C LEU A 301 32.57 11.59 -8.55
N ARG A 302 32.34 12.24 -7.40
CA ARG A 302 33.18 12.12 -6.20
C ARG A 302 33.10 10.72 -5.56
N HIS A 303 31.92 10.11 -5.53
CA HIS A 303 31.73 8.77 -4.97
C HIS A 303 32.36 7.67 -5.84
N ARG A 304 32.28 7.80 -7.18
CA ARG A 304 32.99 6.92 -8.13
C ARG A 304 34.50 7.03 -8.00
N ARG A 305 35.04 8.24 -7.80
CA ARG A 305 36.49 8.42 -7.53
C ARG A 305 36.92 7.76 -6.22
N ARG A 306 36.15 7.90 -5.14
CA ARG A 306 36.46 7.27 -3.84
C ARG A 306 36.47 5.73 -3.90
N PHE A 307 35.57 5.11 -4.66
CA PHE A 307 35.57 3.65 -4.84
C PHE A 307 36.60 3.16 -5.87
N ALA A 308 36.98 3.99 -6.84
CA ALA A 308 38.08 3.67 -7.76
C ALA A 308 39.46 3.75 -7.07
N THR A 309 39.59 4.56 -6.01
CA THR A 309 40.85 4.70 -5.24
C THR A 309 40.89 3.85 -3.98
N ALA A 310 39.75 3.39 -3.46
CA ALA A 310 39.69 2.46 -2.34
C ALA A 310 39.71 1.02 -2.88
N GLY A 311 40.91 0.49 -3.08
CA GLY A 311 41.11 -0.95 -3.25
C GLY A 311 40.37 -1.73 -2.16
N THR A 312 39.78 -2.85 -2.58
CA THR A 312 38.94 -3.79 -1.83
C THR A 312 39.32 -3.89 -0.35
N ARG A 313 38.60 -3.19 0.53
CA ARG A 313 38.58 -3.49 1.96
C ARG A 313 37.17 -3.94 2.32
N HIS A 314 37.07 -5.19 2.76
CA HIS A 314 35.88 -5.76 3.37
C HIS A 314 35.42 -4.83 4.49
N PHE A 315 34.21 -4.31 4.36
CA PHE A 315 33.57 -3.54 5.41
C PHE A 315 32.87 -4.55 6.33
N GLU A 316 33.48 -4.89 7.46
CA GLU A 316 32.74 -5.61 8.52
C GLU A 316 31.75 -4.64 9.16
N MET A 317 30.48 -4.78 8.81
CA MET A 317 29.37 -4.10 9.48
C MET A 317 29.04 -4.87 10.77
N THR A 318 29.46 -4.33 11.91
CA THR A 318 28.95 -4.76 13.21
C THR A 318 27.48 -4.36 13.38
N SER A 319 26.70 -5.33 13.89
CA SER A 319 25.24 -5.45 13.96
C SER A 319 24.44 -4.24 14.47
N ILE A 320 23.39 -3.87 13.73
CA ILE A 320 22.34 -2.90 14.11
C ILE A 320 21.21 -3.53 14.97
N PHE A 321 21.28 -4.82 15.30
CA PHE A 321 20.29 -5.46 16.19
C PHE A 321 20.99 -6.28 17.29
N PRO A 322 20.56 -6.17 18.57
CA PRO A 322 21.12 -6.99 19.64
C PRO A 322 20.81 -8.46 19.40
N ARG A 323 21.85 -9.29 19.26
CA ARG A 323 21.72 -10.75 19.23
C ARG A 323 21.16 -11.21 20.58
N ARG A 324 20.02 -11.90 20.58
CA ARG A 324 19.61 -12.70 21.74
C ARG A 324 20.67 -13.79 21.96
N SER A 325 21.23 -13.83 23.15
CA SER A 325 22.10 -14.91 23.61
C SER A 325 21.30 -16.22 23.66
N VAL A 326 21.65 -17.15 22.78
CA VAL A 326 21.25 -18.55 22.95
C VAL A 326 22.20 -19.12 24.00
N ILE A 327 21.70 -19.33 25.21
CA ILE A 327 22.41 -20.10 26.22
C ILE A 327 22.33 -21.56 25.79
N SER A 328 23.49 -22.13 25.43
CA SER A 328 23.68 -23.55 25.21
C SER A 328 23.70 -24.28 26.56
N SER A 329 22.77 -25.19 26.79
CA SER A 329 22.98 -26.30 27.73
C SER A 329 22.83 -27.62 26.98
N SER A 330 23.94 -28.32 26.90
CA SER A 330 24.06 -29.70 26.43
C SER A 330 23.53 -30.67 27.48
N SER A 331 22.65 -31.59 27.11
CA SER A 331 22.77 -33.01 27.49
C SER A 331 21.67 -33.92 26.90
N SER A 332 22.15 -34.93 26.16
CA SER A 332 21.72 -36.34 26.16
C SER A 332 20.35 -36.80 25.61
N LYS A 333 20.50 -37.61 24.55
CA LYS A 333 19.86 -38.89 24.17
C LYS A 333 18.71 -38.88 23.15
N PRO A 334 18.77 -39.76 22.11
CA PRO A 334 17.78 -39.82 21.04
C PRO A 334 16.64 -40.79 21.38
N LEU A 335 15.40 -40.38 21.10
CA LEU A 335 14.26 -41.29 21.02
C LEU A 335 13.77 -41.33 19.57
N THR A 336 14.06 -42.45 18.92
CA THR A 336 13.53 -42.87 17.63
C THR A 336 12.08 -43.30 17.80
N HIS A 337 11.09 -42.57 17.28
CA HIS A 337 9.76 -43.12 17.00
C HIS A 337 9.31 -42.66 15.61
N GLY A 338 9.05 -43.65 14.75
CA GLY A 338 8.79 -43.48 13.33
C GLY A 338 7.47 -42.77 13.03
N TRP A 339 7.47 -42.04 11.92
CA TRP A 339 6.24 -41.54 11.30
C TRP A 339 6.04 -42.20 9.95
N ASN A 340 4.89 -42.86 9.88
CA ASN A 340 4.39 -43.69 8.81
C ASN A 340 4.01 -42.79 7.62
N ARG A 341 4.50 -43.12 6.43
CA ARG A 341 4.04 -42.52 5.17
C ARG A 341 2.76 -43.22 4.75
N GLU A 342 1.62 -42.55 4.81
CA GLU A 342 0.51 -42.86 3.91
C GLU A 342 -0.49 -41.71 3.74
N LYS A 343 -0.88 -41.51 2.48
CA LYS A 343 -2.13 -40.92 1.98
C LYS A 343 -2.34 -39.40 2.11
N LEU A 344 -2.11 -38.72 0.98
CA LEU A 344 -3.06 -37.75 0.44
C LEU A 344 -2.92 -37.69 -1.09
N ARG A 345 -3.69 -38.55 -1.76
CA ARG A 345 -4.25 -38.24 -3.08
C ARG A 345 -5.61 -37.61 -2.81
N LEU A 346 -5.88 -36.43 -3.34
CA LEU A 346 -7.21 -36.05 -3.82
C LEU A 346 -7.07 -34.88 -4.79
N ARG A 347 -7.80 -35.04 -5.90
CA ARG A 347 -7.91 -34.15 -7.06
C ARG A 347 -9.00 -33.12 -6.77
N SER A 348 -8.85 -31.90 -7.30
CA SER A 348 -9.90 -31.24 -8.10
C SER A 348 -9.39 -29.88 -8.63
N ALA A 349 -9.63 -29.65 -9.93
CA ALA A 349 -9.38 -28.40 -10.63
C ALA A 349 -10.47 -27.36 -10.28
N PRO A 350 -10.18 -26.04 -10.40
CA PRO A 350 -11.20 -25.01 -10.20
C PRO A 350 -12.15 -24.92 -11.40
N PRO A 351 -13.44 -24.60 -11.19
CA PRO A 351 -14.42 -24.47 -12.26
C PRO A 351 -14.26 -23.13 -13.00
N ARG A 352 -14.40 -23.18 -14.33
CA ARG A 352 -14.53 -21.99 -15.19
C ARG A 352 -15.96 -21.45 -15.09
N TRP A 353 -16.12 -20.18 -14.76
CA TRP A 353 -17.43 -19.50 -14.79
C TRP A 353 -17.39 -18.25 -15.68
N ARG A 354 -18.50 -18.04 -16.38
CA ARG A 354 -18.69 -17.08 -17.48
C ARG A 354 -19.06 -15.70 -16.95
N CYS A 355 -18.42 -14.65 -17.45
CA CYS A 355 -19.00 -13.28 -17.45
C CYS A 355 -20.24 -13.26 -18.34
N SER A 356 -21.39 -12.83 -17.81
CA SER A 356 -22.57 -12.52 -18.61
C SER A 356 -22.46 -11.11 -19.18
N ALA A 357 -22.06 -10.99 -20.44
CA ALA A 357 -22.24 -9.77 -21.23
C ALA A 357 -23.64 -9.81 -21.86
N THR A 358 -24.55 -8.96 -21.39
CA THR A 358 -25.84 -8.72 -22.05
C THR A 358 -25.63 -7.85 -23.29
N ARG A 359 -25.62 -8.48 -24.48
CA ARG A 359 -25.86 -7.81 -25.76
C ARG A 359 -27.36 -7.68 -25.96
N THR A 360 -27.89 -6.47 -25.95
CA THR A 360 -29.18 -6.15 -26.56
C THR A 360 -28.94 -5.75 -28.01
N LEU A 361 -29.29 -6.66 -28.93
CA LEU A 361 -29.65 -6.34 -30.30
C LEU A 361 -31.18 -6.28 -30.33
N SER A 362 -31.74 -5.17 -30.81
CA SER A 362 -32.94 -5.27 -31.64
C SER A 362 -33.09 -4.04 -32.53
N SER A 363 -33.29 -4.34 -33.80
CA SER A 363 -33.68 -3.49 -34.91
C SER A 363 -35.13 -3.04 -34.81
N MET A 364 -35.38 -1.75 -35.07
CA MET A 364 -36.37 -1.24 -36.04
C MET A 364 -36.06 0.22 -36.35
#